data_AF-A0A486JK82-F1
#
_entry.id   AF-A0A486JK82-F1
#
_cell.length_a   1.000
_cell.length_b   1.000
_cell.length_c   1.000
_cell.angle_alpha   90.00
_cell.angle_beta   90.00
_cell.angle_gamma   90.00
#
_symmetry.space_group_name_H-M   'P 1'
#
loop_
_entity.id
_entity.type
_entity.pdbx_description
1 polymer ?
#
loop_
_entity_poly.entity_id
_entity_poly.type
_entity_poly.pdbx_seq_one_letter_code
_entity_poly.pdbx_strand_id
1 'polypeptide(L)'
;MTKSATVSKKPRKQHSPEFRSEALKLAERIGVAAAARELSLYESQLYTWRSKLQQQKTSSERENELAAENARLKRQLAERDKELAILQKAATYFAKRLK
;
A
#
# COMPACT_ATOMS: atom_id res chain seq x y z
N MET A 1 -14.09 -36.05 26.89
CA MET A 1 -12.81 -35.30 26.92
C MET A 1 -11.96 -35.72 25.73
N THR A 2 -11.87 -34.92 24.67
CA THR A 2 -11.03 -35.20 23.50
C THR A 2 -9.72 -34.42 23.62
N LYS A 3 -8.60 -35.14 23.79
CA LYS A 3 -7.26 -34.54 23.86
C LYS A 3 -6.84 -34.10 22.45
N SER A 4 -6.66 -32.80 22.24
CA SER A 4 -6.07 -32.26 21.01
C SER A 4 -4.56 -32.49 21.00
N ALA A 5 -4.06 -33.24 20.01
CA ALA A 5 -2.65 -33.45 19.79
C ALA A 5 -2.00 -32.19 19.17
N THR A 6 -0.99 -31.64 19.83
CA THR A 6 -0.19 -30.52 19.34
C THR A 6 0.82 -31.01 18.29
N VAL A 7 0.45 -30.95 17.02
CA VAL A 7 1.38 -31.21 15.90
C VAL A 7 2.40 -30.06 15.84
N SER A 8 3.65 -30.32 16.26
CA SER A 8 4.74 -29.35 16.08
C SER A 8 5.02 -29.16 14.58
N LYS A 9 4.76 -27.97 14.05
CA LYS A 9 5.02 -27.64 12.64
C LYS A 9 6.48 -27.25 12.47
N LYS A 10 7.20 -27.92 11.57
CA LYS A 10 8.57 -27.54 11.18
C LYS A 10 8.60 -26.08 10.73
N PRO A 11 9.59 -25.28 11.17
CA PRO A 11 9.71 -23.88 10.77
C PRO A 11 9.88 -23.80 9.25
N ARG A 12 9.08 -22.95 8.59
CA ARG A 12 9.16 -22.77 7.14
C ARG A 12 10.48 -22.09 6.79
N LYS A 13 11.14 -22.57 5.72
CA LYS A 13 12.31 -21.89 5.15
C LYS A 13 11.91 -20.47 4.71
N GLN A 14 12.52 -19.46 5.32
CA GLN A 14 12.32 -18.06 4.93
C GLN A 14 13.48 -17.63 4.04
N HIS A 15 13.16 -17.06 2.88
CA HIS A 15 14.16 -16.44 2.01
C HIS A 15 14.27 -14.96 2.36
N SER A 16 15.49 -14.42 2.37
CA SER A 16 15.75 -12.99 2.57
C SER A 16 15.14 -12.15 1.43
N PRO A 17 14.79 -10.89 1.67
CA PRO A 17 14.22 -10.02 0.63
C PRO A 17 15.19 -9.80 -0.55
N GLU A 18 16.49 -9.72 -0.30
CA GLU A 18 17.55 -9.58 -1.31
C GLU A 18 17.56 -10.79 -2.24
N PHE A 19 17.55 -11.99 -1.67
CA PHE A 19 17.51 -13.25 -2.44
C PHE A 19 16.26 -13.34 -3.30
N ARG A 20 15.09 -12.95 -2.77
CA ARG A 20 13.85 -12.93 -3.57
C ARG A 20 13.95 -11.95 -4.73
N SER A 21 14.58 -10.80 -4.53
CA SER A 21 14.76 -9.79 -5.57
C SER A 21 15.68 -10.28 -6.68
N GLU A 22 16.79 -10.94 -6.34
CA GLU A 22 17.73 -11.53 -7.29
C GLU A 22 17.11 -12.71 -8.05
N ALA A 23 16.36 -13.56 -7.34
CA ALA A 23 15.64 -14.68 -7.94
C ALA A 23 14.59 -14.20 -8.96
N LEU A 24 13.90 -13.09 -8.69
CA LEU A 24 12.96 -12.48 -9.63
C LEU A 24 13.69 -11.88 -10.84
N LYS A 25 14.81 -11.17 -10.65
CA LYS A 25 15.65 -10.67 -11.77
C LYS A 25 16.18 -11.79 -12.65
N LEU A 26 16.60 -12.90 -12.04
CA LEU A 26 17.02 -14.09 -12.78
C LEU A 26 15.84 -14.67 -13.58
N ALA A 27 14.68 -14.82 -12.95
CA ALA A 27 13.46 -15.31 -13.61
C ALA A 27 13.00 -14.43 -14.78
N GLU A 28 13.24 -13.11 -14.73
CA GLU A 28 13.00 -12.20 -15.86
C GLU A 28 13.94 -12.45 -17.05
N ARG A 29 15.20 -12.82 -16.78
CA ARG A 29 16.22 -13.05 -17.81
C ARG A 29 16.11 -14.42 -18.48
N ILE A 30 15.93 -15.49 -17.69
CA ILE A 30 15.99 -16.87 -18.18
C ILE A 30 14.64 -17.61 -18.11
N GLY A 31 13.60 -16.97 -17.56
CA GLY A 31 12.30 -17.57 -17.34
C GLY A 31 12.15 -18.25 -15.98
N VAL A 32 10.91 -18.33 -15.49
CA VAL A 32 10.57 -18.84 -14.14
C VAL A 32 11.01 -20.28 -13.94
N ALA A 33 10.76 -21.16 -14.91
CA ALA A 33 11.10 -22.58 -14.81
C ALA A 33 12.62 -22.85 -14.82
N ALA A 34 13.39 -22.03 -15.54
CA ALA A 34 14.85 -22.14 -15.53
C ALA A 34 15.45 -21.62 -14.22
N ALA A 35 14.99 -20.44 -13.77
CA ALA A 35 15.43 -19.85 -12.50
C ALA A 35 15.06 -20.71 -11.28
N ALA A 36 13.88 -21.33 -11.29
CA ALA A 36 13.47 -22.25 -10.22
C ALA A 36 14.41 -23.45 -10.11
N ARG A 37 14.81 -24.05 -11.25
CA ARG A 37 15.76 -25.17 -11.29
C ARG A 37 17.15 -24.75 -10.82
N GLU A 38 17.65 -23.62 -11.28
CA GLU A 38 18.98 -23.10 -10.90
C GLU A 38 19.07 -22.79 -9.40
N LEU A 39 18.01 -22.20 -8.83
CA LEU A 39 17.96 -21.81 -7.42
C LEU A 39 17.43 -22.90 -6.49
N SER A 40 17.13 -24.11 -7.01
CA SER A 40 16.50 -25.20 -6.26
C SER A 40 15.21 -24.76 -5.52
N LEU A 41 14.41 -23.92 -6.17
CA LEU A 41 13.14 -23.41 -5.69
C LEU A 41 11.99 -24.09 -6.41
N TYR A 42 10.80 -24.03 -5.81
CA TYR A 42 9.59 -24.42 -6.51
C TYR A 42 9.05 -23.25 -7.34
N GLU A 43 8.60 -23.50 -8.56
CA GLU A 43 8.13 -22.45 -9.48
C GLU A 43 7.01 -21.58 -8.88
N SER A 44 6.08 -22.16 -8.10
CA SER A 44 5.03 -21.38 -7.44
C SER A 44 5.56 -20.36 -6.43
N GLN A 45 6.76 -20.56 -5.87
CA GLN A 45 7.37 -19.55 -5.00
C GLN A 45 7.70 -18.29 -5.79
N LEU A 46 8.27 -18.44 -6.99
CA LEU A 46 8.58 -17.32 -7.87
C LEU A 46 7.30 -16.63 -8.37
N TYR A 47 6.27 -17.38 -8.75
CA TYR A 47 4.97 -16.79 -9.11
C TYR A 47 4.34 -16.03 -7.95
N THR A 48 4.39 -16.58 -6.74
CA THR A 48 3.86 -15.94 -5.52
C THR A 48 4.62 -14.64 -5.23
N TRP A 49 5.95 -14.64 -5.33
CA TRP A 49 6.75 -13.43 -5.10
C TRP A 49 6.50 -12.37 -6.16
N ARG A 50 6.37 -12.76 -7.43
CA ARG A 50 6.03 -11.85 -8.52
C ARG A 50 4.65 -11.21 -8.31
N SER A 51 3.65 -12.01 -7.93
CA SER A 51 2.30 -11.51 -7.62
C SER A 51 2.31 -10.53 -6.44
N LYS A 52 3.04 -10.85 -5.36
CA LYS A 52 3.21 -9.93 -4.22
C LYS A 52 3.88 -8.62 -4.61
N LEU A 53 4.92 -8.66 -5.43
CA LEU A 53 5.61 -7.46 -5.90
C LEU A 53 4.66 -6.58 -6.72
N GLN A 54 3.87 -7.18 -7.61
CA GLN A 54 2.89 -6.45 -8.41
C GLN A 54 1.80 -5.81 -7.53
N GLN A 55 1.30 -6.55 -6.55
CA GLN A 55 0.30 -6.04 -5.61
C GLN A 55 0.84 -4.87 -4.78
N GLN A 56 2.09 -4.94 -4.32
CA GLN A 56 2.71 -3.84 -3.59
C GLN A 56 2.86 -2.58 -4.45
N LYS A 57 3.23 -2.74 -5.73
CA LYS A 57 3.31 -1.60 -6.67
C LYS A 57 1.95 -0.94 -6.85
N THR A 58 0.91 -1.71 -7.15
CA THR A 58 -0.44 -1.16 -7.35
C THR A 58 -1.03 -0.56 -6.07
N SER A 59 -0.77 -1.16 -4.91
CA SER A 59 -1.13 -0.57 -3.62
C SER A 59 -0.43 0.77 -3.39
N SER A 60 0.88 0.85 -3.66
CA SER A 60 1.65 2.08 -3.49
C SER A 60 1.19 3.20 -4.43
N GLU A 61 0.88 2.87 -5.69
CA GLU A 61 0.32 3.84 -6.65
C GLU A 61 -1.02 4.40 -6.17
N ARG A 62 -1.93 3.53 -5.73
CA ARG A 62 -3.22 3.94 -5.17
C ARG A 62 -3.05 4.81 -3.92
N GLU A 63 -2.14 4.45 -3.02
CA GLU A 63 -1.85 5.23 -1.82
C GLU A 63 -1.35 6.64 -2.17
N ASN A 64 -0.50 6.77 -3.19
CA ASN A 64 -0.03 8.06 -3.67
C ASN A 64 -1.15 8.92 -4.26
N GLU A 65 -2.02 8.32 -5.07
CA GLU A 65 -3.21 9.00 -5.62
C GLU A 65 -4.13 9.52 -4.51
N LEU A 66 -4.41 8.67 -3.51
CA LEU A 66 -5.23 9.05 -2.35
C LEU A 66 -4.56 10.16 -1.52
N ALA A 67 -3.24 10.16 -1.39
CA ALA A 67 -2.51 11.21 -0.70
C ALA A 67 -2.60 12.56 -1.44
N ALA A 68 -2.48 12.53 -2.78
CA ALA A 68 -2.63 13.71 -3.62
C ALA A 68 -4.05 14.30 -3.52
N GLU A 69 -5.08 13.45 -3.59
CA GLU A 69 -6.46 13.89 -3.46
C GLU A 69 -6.76 14.43 -2.06
N ASN A 70 -6.27 13.78 -1.00
CA ASN A 70 -6.39 14.29 0.37
C ASN A 70 -5.76 15.69 0.52
N ALA A 71 -4.58 15.92 -0.07
CA ALA A 71 -3.93 17.23 -0.03
C ALA A 71 -4.77 18.29 -0.78
N ARG A 72 -5.38 17.93 -1.92
CA ARG A 72 -6.29 18.81 -2.66
C ARG A 72 -7.53 19.14 -1.83
N LEU A 73 -8.21 18.14 -1.28
CA LEU A 73 -9.42 18.32 -0.48
C LEU A 73 -9.16 19.18 0.76
N LYS A 74 -8.03 18.97 1.45
CA LYS A 74 -7.63 19.81 2.60
C LYS A 74 -7.41 21.28 2.21
N ARG A 75 -6.84 21.55 1.04
CA ARG A 75 -6.70 22.93 0.54
C ARG A 75 -8.05 23.57 0.26
N GLN A 76 -8.95 22.83 -0.39
CA GLN A 76 -10.31 23.31 -0.66
C GLN A 76 -11.08 23.60 0.63
N LEU A 77 -11.01 22.71 1.62
CA LEU A 77 -11.61 22.93 2.93
C LEU A 77 -11.08 24.19 3.59
N ALA A 78 -9.75 24.36 3.65
CA ALA A 78 -9.15 25.55 4.25
C ALA A 78 -9.52 26.86 3.53
N GLU A 79 -9.76 26.81 2.22
CA GLU A 79 -10.24 27.96 1.45
C GLU A 79 -11.69 28.29 1.76
N ARG A 80 -12.58 27.27 1.80
CA ARG A 80 -13.99 27.45 2.17
C ARG A 80 -14.14 27.96 3.60
N ASP A 81 -13.33 27.47 4.53
CA ASP A 81 -13.34 27.92 5.93
C ASP A 81 -13.00 29.41 6.04
N LYS A 82 -12.06 29.90 5.21
CA LYS A 82 -11.73 31.34 5.15
C LYS A 82 -12.90 32.15 4.60
N GLU A 83 -13.55 31.69 3.55
CA GLU A 83 -14.73 32.35 2.97
C GLU A 83 -15.86 32.44 3.98
N LEU A 84 -16.17 31.33 4.67
CA LEU A 84 -17.18 31.30 5.73
C LEU A 84 -16.84 32.26 6.87
N ALA A 85 -15.58 32.33 7.30
CA ALA A 85 -15.14 33.26 8.32
C ALA A 85 -15.34 34.73 7.90
N ILE A 86 -15.04 35.07 6.63
CA ILE A 86 -15.27 36.40 6.08
C ILE A 86 -16.78 36.73 6.05
N LEU A 87 -17.60 35.82 5.52
CA LEU A 87 -19.05 36.01 5.44
C LEU A 87 -19.68 36.19 6.82
N GLN A 88 -19.27 35.39 7.80
CA GLN A 88 -19.75 35.50 9.17
C GLN A 88 -19.33 36.83 9.83
N LYS A 89 -18.09 37.30 9.57
CA LYS A 89 -17.63 38.61 10.02
C LYS A 89 -18.42 39.75 9.38
N ALA A 90 -18.75 39.65 8.09
CA ALA A 90 -19.59 40.63 7.41
C ALA A 90 -21.01 40.65 7.99
N ALA A 91 -21.64 39.47 8.15
CA ALA A 91 -22.98 39.33 8.71
C ALA A 91 -23.07 39.94 10.12
N THR A 92 -22.09 39.68 10.99
CA THR A 92 -22.04 40.28 12.33
C THR A 92 -21.86 41.79 12.32
N TYR A 93 -21.06 42.34 11.40
CA TYR A 93 -20.93 43.79 11.24
C TYR A 93 -22.25 44.44 10.78
N PHE A 94 -22.92 43.88 9.77
CA PHE A 94 -24.20 44.39 9.29
C PHE A 94 -25.31 44.30 10.35
N ALA A 95 -25.41 43.18 11.07
CA ALA A 95 -26.38 43.01 12.15
C ALA A 95 -26.20 44.04 13.29
N LYS A 96 -24.96 44.47 13.57
CA LYS A 96 -24.68 45.52 14.57
C LYS A 96 -25.10 46.93 14.11
N ARG A 97 -25.09 47.20 12.80
CA ARG A 97 -25.41 48.52 12.22
C ARG A 97 -26.91 48.72 11.94
N LEU A 98 -27.70 47.65 11.98
CA LEU A 98 -29.16 47.65 11.83
C LEU A 98 -29.92 47.94 13.14
N LYS A 99 -29.21 48.14 14.25
CA LYS A 99 -29.72 48.67 15.52
C LYS A 99 -29.30 50.11 15.67
#